data_AF-A0A2G6DN53-F1
#
_entry.id   AF-A0A2G6DN53-F1
#
_cell.length_a   1.000
_cell.length_b   1.000
_cell.length_c   1.000
_cell.angle_alpha   90.00
_cell.angle_beta   90.00
_cell.angle_gamma   90.00
#
_symmetry.space_group_name_H-M   'P 1'
#
loop_
_entity.id
_entity.type
_entity.pdbx_description
1 polymer ?
#
loop_
_entity_poly.entity_id
_entity_poly.type
_entity_poly.pdbx_seq_one_letter_code
_entity_poly.pdbx_strand_id
1 'polypeptide(L)'
;AENNDAPVNGRAVNTAVNAATDELTKAGLNFTADNQVTTHKNLGETLAIKAGNASGDTSTKNLKTEVKNGGIEISMLEKPEFEEVKAGKMTVANTDMRDGDSVVNVDALNDVTNKLGETITENTGAIDKLQKQRISLTGNDGETSTQSLGRDEALKFSIEGKDSGAIKTKALAGTNKVEVEVLYDDETITVKNNKLQAKTAGFDENNGAVSAKSPNSLATAGDIATAINSAKHRVIGINSDENGERDGNTQIGAGDELTINAGKNLDLKMNGNEILLSTTDTPEFASAKVEDTDLGDKKAVVNVETLKAQLAENKVHLDKGENTTVSGKGTENDPFKVNVVTSDSVDGDANAPVNGTA
;
A
#
# COMPACT_ATOMS: atom_id res chain seq x y z
N ALA A 1 -118.67 100.72 52.46
CA ALA A 1 -117.99 99.54 51.90
C ALA A 1 -118.93 98.96 50.88
N GLU A 2 -118.68 99.19 49.59
CA GLU A 2 -119.53 98.65 48.52
C GLU A 2 -119.38 97.13 48.50
N ASN A 3 -120.52 96.45 48.58
CA ASN A 3 -120.63 95.00 48.45
C ASN A 3 -120.29 94.62 47.01
N ASN A 4 -119.15 93.95 46.83
CA ASN A 4 -118.69 93.43 45.54
C ASN A 4 -119.14 91.97 45.30
N ASP A 5 -120.17 91.50 46.02
CA ASP A 5 -120.73 90.15 45.85
C ASP A 5 -121.74 90.14 44.70
N ALA A 6 -121.24 90.03 43.47
CA ALA A 6 -122.08 89.68 42.33
C ALA A 6 -122.67 88.27 42.54
N PRO A 7 -123.99 88.06 42.38
CA PRO A 7 -124.60 86.74 42.52
C PRO A 7 -124.07 85.79 41.43
N VAL A 8 -123.31 84.78 41.82
CA VAL A 8 -122.82 83.74 40.91
C VAL A 8 -124.02 82.87 40.50
N ASN A 9 -124.43 82.93 39.23
CA ASN A 9 -125.49 82.06 38.72
C ASN A 9 -124.93 80.65 38.42
N GLY A 10 -125.77 79.60 38.52
CA GLY A 10 -125.34 78.21 38.33
C GLY A 10 -124.69 77.92 36.96
N ARG A 11 -124.95 78.78 35.96
CA ARG A 11 -124.30 78.70 34.64
C ARG A 11 -122.82 79.09 34.71
N ALA A 12 -122.47 80.15 35.45
CA ALA A 12 -121.08 80.57 35.64
C ALA A 12 -120.25 79.51 36.40
N VAL A 13 -120.85 78.88 37.41
CA VAL A 13 -120.23 77.76 38.14
C VAL A 13 -120.01 76.57 37.22
N ASN A 14 -121.02 76.16 36.45
CA ASN A 14 -120.88 75.07 35.48
C ASN A 14 -119.82 75.36 34.41
N THR A 15 -119.73 76.60 33.92
CA THR A 15 -118.69 76.99 32.97
C THR A 15 -117.29 76.89 33.58
N ALA A 16 -117.09 77.35 34.81
CA ALA A 16 -115.79 77.27 35.49
C ALA A 16 -115.39 75.83 35.80
N VAL A 17 -116.33 74.99 36.24
CA VAL A 17 -116.11 73.56 36.50
C VAL A 17 -115.76 72.81 35.21
N ASN A 18 -116.48 73.08 34.12
CA ASN A 18 -116.18 72.47 32.82
C ASN A 18 -114.81 72.91 32.29
N ALA A 19 -114.47 74.20 32.41
CA ALA A 19 -113.15 74.70 32.02
C ALA A 19 -112.01 74.05 32.83
N ALA A 20 -112.17 73.92 34.14
CA ALA A 20 -111.19 73.23 35.00
C ALA A 20 -111.08 71.74 34.66
N THR A 21 -112.20 71.09 34.33
CA THR A 21 -112.21 69.69 33.88
C THR A 21 -111.47 69.52 32.56
N ASP A 22 -111.65 70.44 31.62
CA ASP A 22 -110.95 70.45 30.34
C ASP A 22 -109.45 70.72 30.50
N GLU A 23 -109.07 71.67 31.36
CA GLU A 23 -107.67 71.98 31.65
C GLU A 23 -106.96 70.80 32.32
N LEU A 24 -107.60 70.16 33.30
CA LEU A 24 -107.03 69.01 33.99
C LEU A 24 -106.94 67.78 33.06
N THR A 25 -107.95 67.59 32.20
CA THR A 25 -107.93 66.54 31.16
C THR A 25 -106.75 66.75 30.20
N LYS A 26 -106.53 67.99 29.75
CA LYS A 26 -105.41 68.37 28.87
C LYS A 26 -104.05 68.43 29.55
N ALA A 27 -104.00 68.64 30.87
CA ALA A 27 -102.76 68.65 31.62
C ALA A 27 -102.12 67.26 31.66
N GLY A 28 -102.96 66.21 31.75
CA GLY A 28 -102.58 64.84 31.45
C GLY A 28 -101.29 64.36 32.13
N LEU A 29 -100.54 63.49 31.44
CA LEU A 29 -99.19 63.06 31.79
C LEU A 29 -98.27 63.08 30.56
N ASN A 30 -97.00 63.43 30.79
CA ASN A 30 -95.94 63.42 29.79
C ASN A 30 -94.92 62.32 30.10
N PHE A 31 -94.53 61.54 29.09
CA PHE A 31 -93.54 60.47 29.20
C PHE A 31 -92.42 60.67 28.18
N THR A 32 -91.18 60.86 28.63
CA THR A 32 -90.00 61.00 27.76
C THR A 32 -89.25 59.66 27.70
N ALA A 33 -88.97 59.18 26.48
CA ALA A 33 -88.20 57.95 26.24
C ALA A 33 -86.70 58.21 26.05
N ASP A 34 -85.88 57.16 25.99
CA ASP A 34 -84.41 57.25 25.84
C ASP A 34 -83.97 57.96 24.54
N ASN A 35 -84.82 57.95 23.50
CA ASN A 35 -84.59 58.74 22.29
C ASN A 35 -84.92 60.24 22.46
N GLN A 36 -85.18 60.67 23.70
CA GLN A 36 -85.54 62.03 24.11
C GLN A 36 -86.87 62.53 23.52
N VAL A 37 -87.73 61.65 22.99
CA VAL A 37 -89.07 62.00 22.48
C VAL A 37 -90.10 61.90 23.59
N THR A 38 -90.97 62.91 23.70
CA THR A 38 -92.04 62.96 24.72
C THR A 38 -93.40 62.61 24.11
N THR A 39 -94.11 61.68 24.74
CA THR A 39 -95.52 61.36 24.44
C THR A 39 -96.42 61.93 25.52
N HIS A 40 -97.38 62.76 25.12
CA HIS A 40 -98.44 63.27 25.99
C HIS A 40 -99.66 62.34 25.96
N LYS A 41 -100.34 62.20 27.11
CA LYS A 41 -101.60 61.49 27.27
C LYS A 41 -102.55 62.32 28.13
N ASN A 42 -103.73 62.64 27.61
CA ASN A 42 -104.77 63.30 28.39
C ASN A 42 -105.24 62.38 29.53
N LEU A 43 -105.81 62.93 30.62
CA LEU A 43 -106.38 62.09 31.67
C LEU A 43 -107.52 61.23 31.10
N GLY A 44 -107.49 59.93 31.43
CA GLY A 44 -108.42 58.93 30.90
C GLY A 44 -107.96 58.24 29.61
N GLU A 45 -106.85 58.69 28.99
CA GLU A 45 -106.23 57.96 27.87
C GLU A 45 -105.33 56.81 28.37
N THR A 46 -105.24 55.76 27.55
CA THR A 46 -104.36 54.61 27.83
C THR A 46 -102.98 54.80 27.21
N LEU A 47 -101.92 54.67 28.03
CA LEU A 47 -100.55 54.49 27.55
C LEU A 47 -100.22 53.00 27.45
N ALA A 48 -99.77 52.53 26.28
CA ALA A 48 -99.28 51.17 26.11
C ALA A 48 -97.76 51.13 26.30
N ILE A 49 -97.29 50.30 27.24
CA ILE A 49 -95.87 49.95 27.38
C ILE A 49 -95.72 48.52 26.84
N LYS A 50 -94.88 48.35 25.82
CA LYS A 50 -94.64 47.06 25.17
C LYS A 50 -93.15 46.78 25.14
N ALA A 51 -92.75 45.55 25.46
CA ALA A 51 -91.44 45.05 25.04
C ALA A 51 -91.37 45.14 23.50
N GLY A 52 -90.32 45.78 23.00
CA GLY A 52 -90.36 46.53 21.74
C GLY A 52 -90.80 45.77 20.49
N ASN A 53 -91.22 46.52 19.47
CA ASN A 53 -90.77 46.41 18.08
C ASN A 53 -90.91 47.80 17.45
N ALA A 54 -89.88 48.63 17.62
CA ALA A 54 -89.80 49.96 17.01
C ALA A 54 -88.63 49.94 16.02
N SER A 55 -88.78 49.16 14.93
CA SER A 55 -87.85 48.98 13.80
C SER A 55 -86.34 49.18 14.09
N GLY A 56 -85.61 48.09 14.30
CA GLY A 56 -84.14 48.11 14.45
C GLY A 56 -83.61 47.07 15.44
N ASP A 57 -82.40 47.33 15.96
CA ASP A 57 -81.52 46.48 16.81
C ASP A 57 -82.09 46.09 18.21
N THR A 58 -83.40 46.15 18.41
CA THR A 58 -84.05 45.81 19.69
C THR A 58 -84.76 44.45 19.63
N SER A 59 -84.49 43.56 20.58
CA SER A 59 -85.10 42.23 20.66
C SER A 59 -86.46 42.24 21.36
N THR A 60 -87.47 41.71 20.68
CA THR A 60 -88.81 41.45 21.24
C THR A 60 -88.87 40.10 21.96
N LYS A 61 -87.89 39.23 21.72
CA LYS A 61 -87.82 37.87 22.26
C LYS A 61 -87.38 37.89 23.72
N ASN A 62 -86.41 38.75 24.05
CA ASN A 62 -85.73 38.67 25.34
C ASN A 62 -86.41 39.47 26.45
N LEU A 63 -87.28 40.44 26.14
CA LEU A 63 -87.96 41.28 27.13
C LEU A 63 -89.47 41.03 27.13
N LYS A 64 -90.11 41.14 28.30
CA LYS A 64 -91.57 41.05 28.49
C LYS A 64 -92.06 42.15 29.41
N THR A 65 -93.25 42.68 29.14
CA THR A 65 -93.98 43.61 30.00
C THR A 65 -95.29 42.96 30.47
N GLU A 66 -95.60 43.03 31.76
CA GLU A 66 -96.81 42.42 32.35
C GLU A 66 -97.41 43.30 33.45
N VAL A 67 -98.74 43.39 33.54
CA VAL A 67 -99.41 44.12 34.63
C VAL A 67 -99.68 43.16 35.78
N LYS A 68 -99.14 43.46 36.97
CA LYS A 68 -99.41 42.70 38.21
C LYS A 68 -99.56 43.66 39.38
N ASN A 69 -100.55 43.40 40.25
CA ASN A 69 -100.75 44.13 41.51
C ASN A 69 -100.80 45.67 41.35
N GLY A 70 -101.35 46.17 40.25
CA GLY A 70 -101.44 47.61 39.96
C GLY A 70 -100.15 48.26 39.45
N GLY A 71 -99.06 47.49 39.27
CA GLY A 71 -97.81 47.93 38.65
C GLY A 71 -97.56 47.27 37.28
N ILE A 72 -96.60 47.82 36.54
CA ILE A 72 -96.09 47.24 35.28
C ILE A 72 -94.72 46.62 35.59
N GLU A 73 -94.61 45.30 35.48
CA GLU A 73 -93.34 44.57 35.56
C GLU A 73 -92.69 44.52 34.18
N ILE A 74 -91.37 44.71 34.15
CA ILE A 74 -90.52 44.55 32.97
C ILE A 74 -89.45 43.51 33.31
N SER A 75 -89.37 42.44 32.53
CA SER A 75 -88.47 41.30 32.81
C SER A 75 -87.73 40.83 31.56
N MET A 76 -86.55 40.23 31.75
CA MET A 76 -85.82 39.49 30.72
C MET A 76 -86.12 37.98 30.82
N LEU A 77 -86.07 37.24 29.72
CA LEU A 77 -86.15 35.77 29.73
C LEU A 77 -84.97 35.16 30.50
N GLU A 78 -85.21 34.03 31.18
CA GLU A 78 -84.15 33.24 31.83
C GLU A 78 -83.11 32.69 30.84
N LYS A 79 -83.52 32.49 29.59
CA LYS A 79 -82.67 32.03 28.48
C LYS A 79 -82.78 33.02 27.33
N PRO A 80 -82.13 34.19 27.42
CA PRO A 80 -82.17 35.16 26.35
C PRO A 80 -81.38 34.65 25.13
N GLU A 81 -81.93 34.86 23.94
CA GLU A 81 -81.28 34.52 22.67
C GLU A 81 -80.71 35.79 22.03
N PHE A 82 -79.42 35.76 21.67
CA PHE A 82 -78.75 36.85 20.97
C PHE A 82 -78.18 36.34 19.65
N GLU A 83 -78.38 37.07 18.55
CA GLU A 83 -77.75 36.75 17.26
C GLU A 83 -76.25 37.06 17.28
N GLU A 84 -75.86 38.17 17.91
CA GLU A 84 -74.47 38.56 18.14
C GLU A 84 -74.32 39.15 19.56
N VAL A 85 -73.21 38.80 20.23
CA VAL A 85 -72.79 39.42 21.48
C VAL A 85 -71.39 40.01 21.29
N LYS A 86 -71.31 41.34 21.19
CA LYS A 86 -70.03 42.06 21.15
C LYS A 86 -69.48 42.22 22.57
N ALA A 87 -68.66 41.26 23.00
CA ALA A 87 -67.95 41.30 24.27
C ALA A 87 -66.44 41.56 24.05
N GLY A 88 -65.77 42.18 25.04
CA GLY A 88 -64.32 42.28 25.05
C GLY A 88 -63.69 40.94 25.42
N LYS A 89 -63.27 40.79 26.68
CA LYS A 89 -62.91 39.48 27.24
C LYS A 89 -64.16 38.81 27.79
N MET A 90 -64.47 37.62 27.28
CA MET A 90 -65.58 36.81 27.79
C MET A 90 -65.04 35.76 28.76
N THR A 91 -65.58 35.74 29.98
CA THR A 91 -65.37 34.64 30.93
C THR A 91 -66.68 33.88 31.02
N VAL A 92 -66.71 32.66 30.49
CA VAL A 92 -67.88 31.79 30.59
C VAL A 92 -67.68 30.88 31.80
N ALA A 93 -68.38 31.17 32.89
CA ALA A 93 -68.45 30.29 34.05
C ALA A 93 -69.58 29.27 33.83
N ASN A 94 -69.44 28.39 32.86
CA ASN A 94 -70.36 27.27 32.68
C ASN A 94 -69.78 26.03 33.37
N THR A 95 -70.34 25.65 34.52
CA THR A 95 -69.94 24.43 35.24
C THR A 95 -70.61 23.16 34.71
N ASP A 96 -71.60 23.28 33.81
CA ASP A 96 -72.44 22.18 33.33
C ASP A 96 -72.24 21.87 31.83
N MET A 97 -71.04 22.13 31.29
CA MET A 97 -70.66 21.74 29.94
C MET A 97 -70.84 20.23 29.73
N ARG A 98 -71.73 19.82 28.82
CA ARG A 98 -71.88 18.42 28.41
C ARG A 98 -71.05 18.12 27.18
N ASP A 99 -70.84 16.83 26.89
CA ASP A 99 -70.19 16.40 25.66
C ASP A 99 -70.95 16.95 24.43
N GLY A 100 -70.26 17.72 23.59
CA GLY A 100 -70.84 18.45 22.45
C GLY A 100 -71.14 19.94 22.67
N ASP A 101 -71.12 20.45 23.91
CA ASP A 101 -71.13 21.90 24.16
C ASP A 101 -69.76 22.47 23.78
N SER A 102 -69.71 23.61 23.09
CA SER A 102 -68.45 24.31 22.82
C SER A 102 -68.54 25.81 23.04
N VAL A 103 -67.59 26.31 23.81
CA VAL A 103 -67.31 27.74 24.05
C VAL A 103 -66.21 28.28 23.12
N VAL A 104 -65.61 27.39 22.33
CA VAL A 104 -64.54 27.67 21.37
C VAL A 104 -64.98 27.26 19.97
N ASN A 105 -64.39 27.89 18.96
CA ASN A 105 -64.57 27.43 17.58
C ASN A 105 -63.90 26.04 17.43
N VAL A 106 -64.72 24.98 17.42
CA VAL A 106 -64.28 23.58 17.33
C VAL A 106 -63.52 23.33 16.04
N ASP A 107 -63.93 23.97 14.93
CA ASP A 107 -63.27 23.82 13.63
C ASP A 107 -61.84 24.35 13.68
N ALA A 108 -61.62 25.51 14.33
CA ALA A 108 -60.29 26.08 14.50
C ALA A 108 -59.37 25.19 15.36
N LEU A 109 -59.93 24.53 16.39
CA LEU A 109 -59.17 23.59 17.23
C LEU A 109 -58.83 22.30 16.47
N ASN A 110 -59.78 21.80 15.67
CA ASN A 110 -59.57 20.62 14.81
C ASN A 110 -58.48 20.89 13.77
N ASP A 111 -58.47 22.06 13.13
CA ASP A 111 -57.42 22.45 12.18
C ASP A 111 -56.03 22.45 12.81
N VAL A 112 -55.89 23.00 14.02
CA VAL A 112 -54.62 22.98 14.76
C VAL A 112 -54.19 21.55 15.09
N THR A 113 -55.14 20.73 15.54
CA THR A 113 -54.89 19.32 15.91
C THR A 113 -54.43 18.50 14.71
N ASN A 114 -55.11 18.66 13.57
CA ASN A 114 -54.77 17.98 12.32
C ASN A 114 -53.37 18.39 11.84
N LYS A 115 -53.08 19.69 11.80
CA LYS A 115 -51.78 20.21 11.37
C LYS A 115 -50.63 19.76 12.27
N LEU A 116 -50.87 19.68 13.58
CA LEU A 116 -49.91 19.13 14.53
C LEU A 116 -49.71 17.63 14.30
N GLY A 117 -50.78 16.87 14.08
CA GLY A 117 -50.73 15.43 13.79
C GLY A 117 -49.94 15.10 12.50
N GLU A 118 -50.16 15.87 11.43
CA GLU A 118 -49.39 15.78 10.19
C GLU A 118 -47.90 16.04 10.43
N THR A 119 -47.58 17.13 11.13
CA THR A 119 -46.19 17.51 11.47
C THR A 119 -45.48 16.43 12.30
N ILE A 120 -46.16 15.85 13.29
CA ILE A 120 -45.62 14.76 14.12
C ILE A 120 -45.35 13.52 13.27
N THR A 121 -46.26 13.19 12.35
CA THR A 121 -46.12 12.02 11.46
C THR A 121 -44.93 12.17 10.51
N GLU A 122 -44.77 13.34 9.88
CA GLU A 122 -43.63 13.65 9.01
C GLU A 122 -42.30 13.53 9.76
N ASN A 123 -42.19 14.16 10.93
CA ASN A 123 -40.99 14.11 11.75
C ASN A 123 -40.64 12.69 12.21
N THR A 124 -41.64 11.89 12.58
CA THR A 124 -41.45 10.47 12.95
C THR A 124 -40.89 9.67 11.77
N GLY A 125 -41.42 9.87 10.56
CA GLY A 125 -40.90 9.24 9.35
C GLY A 125 -39.48 9.67 8.97
N ALA A 126 -39.13 10.94 9.17
CA ALA A 126 -37.78 11.45 8.96
C ALA A 126 -36.76 10.83 9.94
N ILE A 127 -37.15 10.70 11.22
CA ILE A 127 -36.33 10.03 12.24
C ILE A 127 -36.12 8.55 11.89
N ASP A 128 -37.18 7.84 11.47
CA ASP A 128 -37.08 6.44 11.04
C ASP A 128 -36.13 6.27 9.83
N LYS A 129 -36.18 7.21 8.87
CA LYS A 129 -35.22 7.24 7.74
C LYS A 129 -33.78 7.46 8.21
N LEU A 130 -33.54 8.39 9.13
CA LEU A 130 -32.20 8.66 9.69
C LEU A 130 -31.67 7.45 10.48
N GLN A 131 -32.53 6.76 11.23
CA GLN A 131 -32.17 5.52 11.92
C GLN A 131 -31.84 4.38 10.94
N LYS A 132 -32.48 4.37 9.76
CA LYS A 132 -32.22 3.39 8.69
C LYS A 132 -31.07 3.77 7.76
N GLN A 133 -30.65 5.03 7.71
CA GLN A 133 -29.45 5.50 6.99
C GLN A 133 -28.19 4.96 7.70
N ARG A 134 -27.93 3.68 7.42
CA ARG A 134 -26.77 2.92 7.86
C ARG A 134 -25.61 3.21 6.93
N ILE A 135 -24.41 3.32 7.49
CA ILE A 135 -23.18 3.46 6.71
C ILE A 135 -22.98 2.14 5.97
N SER A 136 -23.20 2.15 4.65
CA SER A 136 -22.83 1.03 3.79
C SER A 136 -21.33 1.11 3.56
N LEU A 137 -20.57 0.24 4.20
CA LEU A 137 -19.16 0.00 3.88
C LEU A 137 -19.12 -1.30 3.09
N THR A 138 -18.92 -1.21 1.78
CA THR A 138 -18.61 -2.38 0.96
C THR A 138 -17.19 -2.83 1.27
N GLY A 139 -17.06 -3.87 2.09
CA GLY A 139 -15.86 -4.71 2.10
C GLY A 139 -15.85 -5.55 0.82
N ASN A 140 -14.68 -5.79 0.26
CA ASN A 140 -14.54 -6.58 -0.98
C ASN A 140 -14.58 -8.10 -0.71
N ASP A 141 -15.28 -8.55 0.33
CA ASP A 141 -15.39 -9.96 0.76
C ASP A 141 -16.45 -10.75 -0.02
N GLY A 142 -17.00 -10.19 -1.09
CA GLY A 142 -18.07 -10.83 -1.86
C GLY A 142 -19.43 -10.81 -1.16
N GLU A 143 -19.52 -10.33 0.08
CA GLU A 143 -20.79 -10.00 0.73
C GLU A 143 -21.20 -8.57 0.34
N THR A 144 -22.08 -8.47 -0.66
CA THR A 144 -22.74 -7.21 -1.05
C THR A 144 -23.84 -6.78 -0.08
N SER A 145 -24.00 -7.50 1.03
CA SER A 145 -25.04 -7.27 2.00
C SER A 145 -24.73 -6.03 2.84
N THR A 146 -25.73 -5.16 2.97
CA THR A 146 -25.62 -3.91 3.72
C THR A 146 -25.40 -4.22 5.20
N GLN A 147 -24.20 -3.97 5.72
CA GLN A 147 -23.96 -4.12 7.14
C GLN A 147 -24.70 -3.05 7.93
N SER A 148 -25.41 -3.50 8.94
CA SER A 148 -26.35 -2.73 9.70
C SER A 148 -25.75 -2.47 11.08
N LEU A 149 -25.41 -1.21 11.37
CA LEU A 149 -25.00 -0.85 12.73
C LEU A 149 -26.25 -0.86 13.63
N GLY A 150 -26.28 -1.81 14.57
CA GLY A 150 -27.07 -1.65 15.79
C GLY A 150 -26.41 -0.60 16.67
N ARG A 151 -27.18 0.13 17.48
CA ARG A 151 -26.67 1.18 18.38
C ARG A 151 -25.57 0.72 19.34
N ASP A 152 -25.46 -0.60 19.53
CA ASP A 152 -24.55 -1.26 20.47
C ASP A 152 -23.46 -2.10 19.77
N GLU A 153 -23.41 -2.12 18.44
CA GLU A 153 -22.43 -2.89 17.67
C GLU A 153 -21.37 -1.99 17.04
N ALA A 154 -20.09 -2.27 17.32
CA ALA A 154 -18.97 -1.56 16.72
C ALA A 154 -18.88 -1.84 15.21
N LEU A 155 -18.49 -0.82 14.44
CA LEU A 155 -18.16 -0.93 13.01
C LEU A 155 -17.18 -2.08 12.76
N LYS A 156 -17.59 -3.07 11.95
CA LYS A 156 -16.74 -4.17 11.52
C LYS A 156 -16.00 -3.74 10.25
N PHE A 157 -14.70 -3.47 10.37
CA PHE A 157 -13.80 -3.31 9.22
C PHE A 157 -13.13 -4.67 8.97
N SER A 158 -13.55 -5.39 7.93
CA SER A 158 -12.79 -6.50 7.35
C SER A 158 -12.18 -6.02 6.03
N ILE A 159 -10.84 -5.99 5.97
CA ILE A 159 -10.12 -5.85 4.70
C ILE A 159 -9.54 -7.22 4.39
N GLU A 160 -10.18 -7.93 3.46
CA GLU A 160 -9.61 -9.13 2.86
C GLU A 160 -8.92 -8.71 1.56
N GLY A 161 -7.63 -9.04 1.43
CA GLY A 161 -6.91 -8.81 0.19
C GLY A 161 -7.58 -9.56 -0.96
N LYS A 162 -7.69 -8.92 -2.13
CA LYS A 162 -8.35 -9.44 -3.35
C LYS A 162 -7.88 -10.84 -3.77
N ASP A 163 -6.67 -11.23 -3.36
CA ASP A 163 -5.99 -12.46 -3.74
C ASP A 163 -5.72 -13.38 -2.52
N SER A 164 -6.73 -13.60 -1.68
CA SER A 164 -6.89 -14.81 -0.85
C SER A 164 -5.70 -15.31 0.00
N GLY A 165 -4.68 -14.54 0.39
CA GLY A 165 -3.53 -15.27 0.99
C GLY A 165 -2.33 -14.57 1.58
N ALA A 166 -2.23 -13.23 1.69
CA ALA A 166 -1.04 -12.63 2.32
C ALA A 166 -1.35 -11.95 3.66
N ILE A 167 -2.47 -11.23 3.73
CA ILE A 167 -2.86 -10.46 4.91
C ILE A 167 -4.34 -10.71 5.18
N LYS A 168 -4.65 -11.18 6.38
CA LYS A 168 -6.02 -11.26 6.90
C LYS A 168 -6.15 -10.26 8.03
N THR A 169 -7.30 -9.59 8.09
CA THR A 169 -7.59 -8.63 9.16
C THR A 169 -8.87 -9.00 9.87
N LYS A 170 -8.89 -8.86 11.19
CA LYS A 170 -10.06 -9.12 12.02
C LYS A 170 -10.24 -8.01 13.04
N ALA A 171 -11.41 -7.37 13.03
CA ALA A 171 -11.75 -6.40 14.06
C ALA A 171 -11.88 -7.10 15.43
N LEU A 172 -11.23 -6.54 16.46
CA LEU A 172 -11.27 -7.09 17.81
C LEU A 172 -12.46 -6.49 18.58
N ALA A 173 -13.45 -7.33 18.90
CA ALA A 173 -14.68 -6.91 19.56
C ALA A 173 -14.43 -6.15 20.87
N GLY A 174 -15.18 -5.06 21.09
CA GLY A 174 -15.07 -4.23 22.28
C GLY A 174 -13.84 -3.32 22.32
N THR A 175 -13.07 -3.22 21.22
CA THR A 175 -11.89 -2.35 21.13
C THR A 175 -11.90 -1.56 19.81
N ASN A 176 -11.00 -0.59 19.70
CA ASN A 176 -10.67 0.12 18.46
C ASN A 176 -9.47 -0.51 17.72
N LYS A 177 -9.16 -1.79 17.98
CA LYS A 177 -8.00 -2.49 17.41
C LYS A 177 -8.42 -3.49 16.33
N VAL A 178 -7.50 -3.74 15.42
CA VAL A 178 -7.61 -4.77 14.37
C VAL A 178 -6.44 -5.74 14.56
N GLU A 179 -6.75 -7.04 14.60
CA GLU A 179 -5.76 -8.10 14.51
C GLU A 179 -5.38 -8.28 13.03
N VAL A 180 -4.06 -8.35 12.78
CA VAL A 180 -3.51 -8.56 11.44
C VAL A 180 -2.75 -9.88 11.47
N GLU A 181 -3.17 -10.81 10.63
CA GLU A 181 -2.49 -12.08 10.39
C GLU A 181 -1.76 -11.96 9.06
N VAL A 182 -0.45 -12.22 9.08
CA VAL A 182 0.39 -12.23 7.89
C VAL A 182 0.79 -13.67 7.60
N LEU A 183 0.48 -14.14 6.40
CA LEU A 183 0.87 -15.46 5.94
C LEU A 183 2.32 -15.39 5.42
N TYR A 184 3.12 -16.40 5.77
CA TYR A 184 4.52 -16.54 5.37
C TYR A 184 4.82 -18.00 5.03
N ASP A 185 5.89 -18.24 4.29
CA ASP A 185 6.24 -19.57 3.72
C ASP A 185 6.91 -20.53 4.72
N ASP A 186 7.39 -20.02 5.86
CA ASP A 186 8.26 -20.71 6.84
C ASP A 186 9.58 -21.27 6.26
N GLU A 187 9.88 -20.94 5.01
CA GLU A 187 11.10 -21.33 4.29
C GLU A 187 12.12 -20.20 4.26
N THR A 188 11.68 -18.98 3.94
CA THR A 188 12.54 -17.80 3.84
C THR A 188 12.35 -16.84 5.02
N ILE A 189 11.21 -16.91 5.70
CA ILE A 189 10.83 -16.07 6.84
C ILE A 189 10.45 -16.93 8.04
N THR A 190 10.78 -16.47 9.25
CA THR A 190 10.36 -17.08 10.51
C THR A 190 9.87 -16.01 11.49
N VAL A 191 9.12 -16.39 12.52
CA VAL A 191 8.65 -15.48 13.57
C VAL A 191 9.45 -15.71 14.85
N LYS A 192 10.17 -14.69 15.31
CA LYS A 192 10.92 -14.72 16.58
C LYS A 192 10.62 -13.46 17.38
N ASN A 193 10.27 -13.61 18.66
CA ASN A 193 9.92 -12.50 19.55
C ASN A 193 8.84 -11.57 18.95
N ASN A 194 7.80 -12.14 18.34
CA ASN A 194 6.71 -11.44 17.67
C ASN A 194 7.15 -10.52 16.51
N LYS A 195 8.28 -10.85 15.84
CA LYS A 195 8.77 -10.14 14.65
C LYS A 195 9.03 -11.14 13.52
N LEU A 196 8.68 -10.76 12.30
CA LEU A 196 9.11 -11.46 11.09
C LEU A 196 10.63 -11.25 10.92
N GLN A 197 11.36 -12.34 10.69
CA GLN A 197 12.80 -12.34 10.48
C GLN A 197 13.14 -13.23 9.29
N ALA A 198 14.18 -12.86 8.55
CA ALA A 198 14.75 -13.73 7.53
C ALA A 198 15.30 -15.02 8.16
N LYS A 199 14.95 -16.16 7.58
CA LYS A 199 15.53 -17.46 7.91
C LYS A 199 16.82 -17.62 7.12
N THR A 200 17.96 -17.54 7.81
CA THR A 200 19.28 -17.61 7.17
C THR A 200 20.02 -18.90 7.54
N ALA A 201 20.71 -19.49 6.58
CA ALA A 201 21.62 -20.61 6.81
C ALA A 201 22.88 -20.45 5.95
N GLY A 202 24.03 -20.84 6.52
CA GLY A 202 25.31 -20.84 5.81
C GLY A 202 25.53 -22.10 4.98
N PHE A 203 26.79 -22.31 4.59
CA PHE A 203 27.23 -23.46 3.82
C PHE A 203 28.04 -24.43 4.69
N ASP A 204 28.08 -25.70 4.29
CA ASP A 204 29.05 -26.68 4.77
C ASP A 204 30.32 -26.57 3.92
N GLU A 205 31.47 -26.48 4.57
CA GLU A 205 32.76 -26.36 3.92
C GLU A 205 33.39 -27.76 3.77
N ASN A 206 33.46 -28.27 2.55
CA ASN A 206 34.08 -29.57 2.25
C ASN A 206 35.26 -29.40 1.28
N ASN A 207 36.28 -28.64 1.72
CA ASN A 207 37.61 -28.53 1.10
C ASN A 207 37.64 -28.68 -0.44
N GLY A 208 36.96 -27.76 -1.14
CA GLY A 208 36.83 -27.75 -2.61
C GLY A 208 35.39 -27.91 -3.13
N ALA A 209 34.47 -28.43 -2.31
CA ALA A 209 33.04 -28.43 -2.58
C ALA A 209 32.26 -27.72 -1.46
N VAL A 210 31.19 -27.00 -1.84
CA VAL A 210 30.29 -26.29 -0.91
C VAL A 210 28.87 -26.78 -1.09
N SER A 211 28.17 -27.04 0.02
CA SER A 211 26.75 -27.42 0.04
C SER A 211 25.98 -26.52 0.99
N ALA A 212 24.73 -26.20 0.67
CA ALA A 212 23.88 -25.40 1.58
C ALA A 212 23.50 -26.24 2.80
N LYS A 213 23.66 -25.68 4.01
CA LYS A 213 23.19 -26.33 5.26
C LYS A 213 21.67 -26.48 5.29
N SER A 214 20.96 -25.56 4.63
CA SER A 214 19.51 -25.61 4.42
C SER A 214 19.19 -25.06 3.03
N PRO A 215 18.84 -25.91 2.04
CA PRO A 215 18.70 -25.49 0.64
C PRO A 215 17.69 -24.37 0.37
N ASN A 216 16.63 -24.26 1.19
CA ASN A 216 15.57 -23.27 1.01
C ASN A 216 15.78 -22.00 1.86
N SER A 217 16.81 -21.96 2.71
CA SER A 217 17.11 -20.78 3.53
C SER A 217 17.89 -19.72 2.75
N LEU A 218 17.83 -18.47 3.21
CA LEU A 218 18.62 -17.38 2.65
C LEU A 218 20.09 -17.44 3.10
N ALA A 219 21.03 -17.08 2.24
CA ALA A 219 22.44 -16.89 2.62
C ALA A 219 22.73 -15.41 2.89
N THR A 220 23.57 -15.10 3.88
CA THR A 220 24.03 -13.73 4.11
C THR A 220 25.23 -13.40 3.23
N ALA A 221 25.53 -12.10 3.06
CA ALA A 221 26.75 -11.66 2.38
C ALA A 221 28.03 -12.22 3.05
N GLY A 222 28.01 -12.39 4.38
CA GLY A 222 29.09 -13.01 5.14
C GLY A 222 29.24 -14.50 4.83
N ASP A 223 28.13 -15.24 4.70
CA ASP A 223 28.15 -16.67 4.33
C ASP A 223 28.75 -16.86 2.93
N ILE A 224 28.37 -16.01 1.97
CA ILE A 224 28.87 -16.06 0.60
C ILE A 224 30.37 -15.73 0.55
N ALA A 225 30.80 -14.66 1.23
CA ALA A 225 32.21 -14.28 1.28
C ALA A 225 33.07 -15.39 1.91
N THR A 226 32.57 -16.01 2.98
CA THR A 226 33.24 -17.14 3.63
C THR A 226 33.36 -18.32 2.67
N ALA A 227 32.27 -18.74 2.03
CA ALA A 227 32.28 -19.85 1.09
C ALA A 227 33.26 -19.65 -0.09
N ILE A 228 33.33 -18.44 -0.64
CA ILE A 228 34.26 -18.08 -1.72
C ILE A 228 35.71 -18.17 -1.22
N ASN A 229 36.01 -17.57 -0.06
CA ASN A 229 37.36 -17.51 0.47
C ASN A 229 37.87 -18.87 1.00
N SER A 230 36.95 -19.75 1.39
CA SER A 230 37.26 -21.12 1.83
C SER A 230 37.42 -22.10 0.66
N ALA A 231 36.97 -21.75 -0.55
CA ALA A 231 37.13 -22.60 -1.74
C ALA A 231 38.61 -22.68 -2.16
N LYS A 232 39.10 -23.90 -2.42
CA LYS A 232 40.51 -24.16 -2.76
C LYS A 232 40.64 -25.15 -3.91
N HIS A 233 41.61 -24.92 -4.77
CA HIS A 233 42.09 -25.90 -5.75
C HIS A 233 43.23 -26.73 -5.15
N ARG A 234 43.23 -28.04 -5.39
CA ARG A 234 44.35 -28.93 -5.03
C ARG A 234 45.29 -29.08 -6.23
N VAL A 235 46.55 -28.68 -6.05
CA VAL A 235 47.60 -28.83 -7.06
C VAL A 235 48.53 -29.95 -6.61
N ILE A 236 48.82 -30.89 -7.52
CA ILE A 236 49.66 -32.06 -7.26
C ILE A 236 50.81 -32.03 -8.25
N GLY A 237 52.04 -31.98 -7.75
CA GLY A 237 53.25 -32.19 -8.53
C GLY A 237 53.68 -33.65 -8.42
N ILE A 238 53.86 -34.30 -9.56
CA ILE A 238 54.33 -35.69 -9.67
C ILE A 238 55.61 -35.67 -10.48
N ASN A 239 56.68 -36.28 -9.98
CA ASN A 239 57.90 -36.51 -10.72
C ASN A 239 57.98 -37.97 -11.21
N SER A 240 58.31 -38.17 -12.48
CA SER A 240 58.24 -39.47 -13.15
C SER A 240 59.37 -40.45 -12.78
N ASP A 241 60.35 -40.02 -11.97
CA ASP A 241 61.60 -40.74 -11.73
C ASP A 241 61.67 -41.28 -10.28
N GLU A 242 62.05 -42.55 -10.12
CA GLU A 242 62.10 -43.28 -8.84
C GLU A 242 63.11 -42.70 -7.80
N ASN A 243 63.99 -41.78 -8.21
CA ASN A 243 65.03 -41.17 -7.38
C ASN A 243 64.75 -39.68 -7.03
N GLY A 244 63.56 -39.15 -7.34
CA GLY A 244 63.19 -37.76 -7.08
C GLY A 244 62.39 -37.57 -5.78
N GLU A 245 63.02 -37.05 -4.73
CA GLU A 245 62.41 -36.78 -3.40
C GLU A 245 61.29 -35.72 -3.32
N ARG A 246 60.54 -35.41 -4.39
CA ARG A 246 59.76 -34.14 -4.44
C ARG A 246 58.34 -34.22 -4.98
N ASP A 247 57.69 -35.38 -4.87
CA ASP A 247 56.23 -35.39 -4.97
C ASP A 247 55.64 -34.52 -3.86
N GLY A 248 54.69 -33.66 -4.24
CA GLY A 248 54.14 -32.67 -3.33
C GLY A 248 52.73 -32.27 -3.72
N ASN A 249 51.94 -31.89 -2.73
CA ASN A 249 50.66 -31.25 -2.99
C ASN A 249 50.58 -29.92 -2.24
N THR A 250 49.80 -29.01 -2.80
CA THR A 250 49.46 -27.74 -2.17
C THR A 250 48.01 -27.40 -2.46
N GLN A 251 47.49 -26.39 -1.77
CA GLN A 251 46.17 -25.84 -1.99
C GLN A 251 46.27 -24.36 -2.32
N ILE A 252 45.44 -23.89 -3.25
CA ILE A 252 45.43 -22.50 -3.71
C ILE A 252 43.99 -22.00 -3.61
N GLY A 253 43.77 -21.01 -2.76
CA GLY A 253 42.47 -20.41 -2.50
C GLY A 253 42.15 -19.21 -3.39
N ALA A 254 40.96 -18.63 -3.20
CA ALA A 254 40.57 -17.41 -3.90
C ALA A 254 41.51 -16.24 -3.54
N GLY A 255 42.11 -15.63 -4.56
CA GLY A 255 43.05 -14.51 -4.40
C GLY A 255 44.51 -14.92 -4.20
N ASP A 256 44.80 -16.22 -4.06
CA ASP A 256 46.18 -16.71 -3.99
C ASP A 256 46.85 -16.73 -5.37
N GLU A 257 48.18 -16.62 -5.40
CA GLU A 257 48.99 -16.66 -6.63
C GLU A 257 49.70 -18.02 -6.78
N LEU A 258 49.57 -18.64 -7.96
CA LEU A 258 50.33 -19.83 -8.35
C LEU A 258 51.58 -19.43 -9.13
N THR A 259 52.76 -19.65 -8.56
CA THR A 259 54.04 -19.50 -9.26
C THR A 259 54.55 -20.84 -9.77
N ILE A 260 54.84 -20.92 -11.07
CA ILE A 260 55.54 -22.05 -11.69
C ILE A 260 56.89 -21.53 -12.17
N ASN A 261 57.98 -22.18 -11.75
CA ASN A 261 59.33 -21.78 -12.10
C ASN A 261 59.99 -22.86 -12.97
N ALA A 262 60.49 -22.47 -14.14
CA ALA A 262 61.24 -23.36 -15.03
C ALA A 262 62.69 -23.48 -14.55
N GLY A 263 63.21 -24.70 -14.46
CA GLY A 263 64.64 -24.92 -14.25
C GLY A 263 65.48 -24.50 -15.46
N LYS A 264 66.81 -24.46 -15.31
CA LYS A 264 67.76 -23.94 -16.32
C LYS A 264 67.56 -24.44 -17.75
N ASN A 265 67.17 -25.71 -17.94
CA ASN A 265 67.05 -26.35 -19.26
C ASN A 265 65.62 -26.34 -19.82
N LEU A 266 64.67 -25.75 -19.09
CA LEU A 266 63.28 -25.63 -19.49
C LEU A 266 62.94 -24.18 -19.77
N ASP A 267 62.19 -23.96 -20.85
CA ASP A 267 61.54 -22.70 -21.14
C ASP A 267 60.05 -22.83 -20.80
N LEU A 268 59.53 -21.86 -20.04
CA LEU A 268 58.14 -21.80 -19.61
C LEU A 268 57.51 -20.54 -20.18
N LYS A 269 56.49 -20.72 -21.00
CA LYS A 269 55.74 -19.61 -21.59
C LYS A 269 54.27 -19.75 -21.28
N MET A 270 53.70 -18.69 -20.72
CA MET A 270 52.24 -18.56 -20.61
C MET A 270 51.68 -17.91 -21.87
N ASN A 271 50.66 -18.53 -22.45
CA ASN A 271 49.91 -17.98 -23.58
C ASN A 271 48.41 -17.99 -23.26
N GLY A 272 47.92 -16.91 -22.66
CA GLY A 272 46.55 -16.85 -22.15
C GLY A 272 46.33 -17.92 -21.08
N ASN A 273 45.50 -18.92 -21.39
CA ASN A 273 45.13 -20.01 -20.48
C ASN A 273 46.01 -21.26 -20.63
N GLU A 274 46.98 -21.25 -21.54
CA GLU A 274 47.88 -22.37 -21.78
C GLU A 274 49.24 -22.14 -21.13
N ILE A 275 49.73 -23.16 -20.43
CA ILE A 275 51.11 -23.24 -19.98
C ILE A 275 51.87 -24.09 -21.00
N LEU A 276 52.77 -23.46 -21.74
CA LEU A 276 53.65 -24.13 -22.68
C LEU A 276 55.00 -24.37 -22.02
N LEU A 277 55.41 -25.64 -21.98
CA LEU A 277 56.70 -26.06 -21.44
C LEU A 277 57.51 -26.72 -22.55
N SER A 278 58.71 -26.21 -22.79
CA SER A 278 59.65 -26.74 -23.78
C SER A 278 61.06 -26.83 -23.21
N THR A 279 61.96 -27.51 -23.91
CA THR A 279 63.40 -27.40 -23.62
C THR A 279 63.95 -26.11 -24.20
N THR A 280 64.99 -25.56 -23.58
CA THR A 280 65.80 -24.50 -24.20
C THR A 280 66.52 -25.02 -25.44
N ASP A 281 66.88 -24.16 -26.40
CA ASP A 281 67.60 -24.55 -27.62
C ASP A 281 68.99 -25.16 -27.34
N THR A 282 69.62 -24.80 -26.23
CA THR A 282 70.96 -25.26 -25.82
C THR A 282 70.94 -25.75 -24.36
N PRO A 283 70.32 -26.90 -24.10
CA PRO A 283 70.23 -27.40 -22.73
C PRO A 283 71.61 -27.80 -22.21
N GLU A 284 71.92 -27.43 -20.98
CA GLU A 284 73.21 -27.74 -20.33
C GLU A 284 73.05 -28.90 -19.35
N PHE A 285 73.72 -30.02 -19.63
CA PHE A 285 73.72 -31.19 -18.77
C PHE A 285 75.13 -31.46 -18.23
N ALA A 286 75.22 -31.86 -16.96
CA ALA A 286 76.48 -32.33 -16.39
C ALA A 286 76.96 -33.63 -17.07
N SER A 287 76.01 -34.48 -17.45
CA SER A 287 76.24 -35.68 -18.24
C SER A 287 74.97 -36.02 -19.02
N ALA A 288 75.14 -36.49 -20.26
CA ALA A 288 74.07 -37.10 -21.03
C ALA A 288 74.45 -38.55 -21.31
N LYS A 289 73.52 -39.48 -21.09
CA LYS A 289 73.66 -40.85 -21.56
C LYS A 289 73.01 -40.92 -22.95
N VAL A 290 73.83 -41.09 -23.97
CA VAL A 290 73.35 -41.44 -25.31
C VAL A 290 73.65 -42.92 -25.47
N GLU A 291 72.61 -43.75 -25.43
CA GLU A 291 72.75 -45.17 -25.78
C GLU A 291 72.78 -45.25 -27.30
N ASP A 292 73.99 -45.32 -27.85
CA ASP A 292 74.17 -45.76 -29.22
C ASP A 292 74.19 -47.28 -29.24
N THR A 293 73.14 -47.89 -29.77
CA THR A 293 73.03 -49.35 -29.92
C THR A 293 74.02 -49.93 -30.94
N ASP A 294 74.73 -49.11 -31.72
CA ASP A 294 75.67 -49.54 -32.76
C ASP A 294 77.15 -49.14 -32.54
N LEU A 295 77.49 -48.47 -31.43
CA LEU A 295 78.89 -48.17 -31.04
C LEU A 295 79.27 -48.92 -29.74
N GLY A 296 79.48 -50.23 -29.84
CA GLY A 296 79.90 -51.05 -28.68
C GLY A 296 81.04 -50.44 -27.87
N ASP A 297 80.86 -50.38 -26.53
CA ASP A 297 81.76 -49.96 -25.43
C ASP A 297 82.66 -48.72 -25.58
N LYS A 298 82.65 -48.03 -26.74
CA LYS A 298 83.49 -46.87 -26.99
C LYS A 298 82.64 -45.62 -26.83
N LYS A 299 82.75 -45.00 -25.66
CA LYS A 299 82.19 -43.70 -25.32
C LYS A 299 82.49 -42.69 -26.44
N ALA A 300 81.46 -42.28 -27.17
CA ALA A 300 81.57 -41.30 -28.24
C ALA A 300 81.87 -39.91 -27.66
N VAL A 301 83.14 -39.51 -27.71
CA VAL A 301 83.52 -38.10 -27.78
C VAL A 301 84.28 -37.95 -29.09
N VAL A 302 83.58 -37.57 -30.16
CA VAL A 302 84.21 -37.29 -31.45
C VAL A 302 84.92 -35.94 -31.33
N ASN A 303 86.16 -35.95 -30.86
CA ASN A 303 87.02 -34.77 -30.97
C ASN A 303 87.65 -34.76 -32.37
N VAL A 304 87.16 -33.82 -33.19
CA VAL A 304 87.59 -33.60 -34.58
C VAL A 304 89.08 -33.29 -34.70
N GLU A 305 89.72 -32.73 -33.66
CA GLU A 305 91.16 -32.47 -33.66
C GLU A 305 91.99 -33.75 -33.59
N THR A 306 91.57 -34.74 -32.80
CA THR A 306 92.26 -36.04 -32.69
C THR A 306 92.27 -36.81 -34.02
N LEU A 307 91.19 -36.72 -34.80
CA LEU A 307 91.12 -37.35 -36.13
C LEU A 307 92.07 -36.68 -37.14
N LYS A 308 92.26 -35.36 -37.06
CA LYS A 308 93.20 -34.64 -37.94
C LYS A 308 94.66 -35.02 -37.65
N ALA A 309 95.02 -35.25 -36.39
CA ALA A 309 96.38 -35.64 -36.00
C ALA A 309 96.77 -37.03 -36.52
N GLN A 310 95.87 -38.02 -36.40
CA GLN A 310 96.13 -39.40 -36.86
C GLN A 310 96.30 -39.52 -38.37
N LEU A 311 95.63 -38.66 -39.15
CA LEU A 311 95.78 -38.66 -40.62
C LEU A 311 97.15 -38.11 -41.07
N ALA A 312 97.78 -37.25 -40.27
CA ALA A 312 99.08 -36.67 -40.57
C ALA A 312 100.25 -37.65 -40.34
N GLU A 313 100.12 -38.59 -39.39
CA GLU A 313 101.16 -39.58 -39.07
C GLU A 313 101.24 -40.75 -40.05
N ASN A 314 100.16 -41.06 -40.79
CA ASN A 314 100.08 -42.24 -41.67
C ASN A 314 100.75 -42.07 -43.06
N LYS A 315 101.77 -41.22 -43.22
CA LYS A 315 102.56 -41.16 -44.48
C LYS A 315 103.65 -42.22 -44.48
N VAL A 316 103.71 -43.03 -45.55
CA VAL A 316 104.74 -44.08 -45.74
C VAL A 316 106.12 -43.44 -45.93
N HIS A 317 107.11 -43.83 -45.13
CA HIS A 317 108.53 -43.49 -45.30
C HIS A 317 109.32 -44.71 -45.79
N LEU A 318 110.33 -44.50 -46.64
CA LEU A 318 111.31 -45.50 -47.07
C LEU A 318 112.67 -45.17 -46.47
N ASP A 319 113.19 -46.06 -45.61
CA ASP A 319 114.52 -45.93 -45.01
C ASP A 319 115.63 -46.33 -45.98
N LYS A 320 116.81 -45.68 -45.87
CA LYS A 320 118.00 -46.07 -46.64
C LYS A 320 118.69 -47.29 -46.02
N GLY A 321 119.13 -48.22 -46.85
CA GLY A 321 119.96 -49.36 -46.46
C GLY A 321 121.45 -49.03 -46.51
N GLU A 322 122.29 -49.92 -45.99
CA GLU A 322 123.74 -49.68 -45.78
C GLU A 322 124.51 -49.28 -47.05
N ASN A 323 124.09 -49.77 -48.21
CA ASN A 323 124.67 -49.43 -49.52
C ASN A 323 123.69 -48.72 -50.46
N THR A 324 122.61 -48.15 -49.93
CA THR A 324 121.65 -47.38 -50.73
C THR A 324 121.48 -45.95 -50.24
N THR A 325 121.13 -45.07 -51.17
CA THR A 325 120.64 -43.73 -50.84
C THR A 325 119.22 -43.60 -51.34
N VAL A 326 118.30 -43.26 -50.44
CA VAL A 326 116.91 -42.91 -50.77
C VAL A 326 116.77 -41.39 -50.72
N SER A 327 116.22 -40.79 -51.77
CA SER A 327 115.89 -39.36 -51.85
C SER A 327 114.49 -39.15 -52.43
N GLY A 328 113.89 -37.98 -52.24
CA GLY A 328 112.49 -37.70 -52.62
C GLY A 328 111.50 -37.93 -51.47
N LYS A 329 110.31 -37.33 -51.57
CA LYS A 329 109.28 -37.32 -50.51
C LYS A 329 108.14 -38.34 -50.69
N GLY A 330 108.17 -39.13 -51.77
CA GLY A 330 107.13 -40.14 -52.03
C GLY A 330 105.81 -39.56 -52.52
N THR A 331 105.83 -38.36 -53.11
CA THR A 331 104.67 -37.74 -53.75
C THR A 331 104.75 -37.91 -55.27
N GLU A 332 103.64 -37.73 -55.97
CA GLU A 332 103.59 -37.87 -57.44
C GLU A 332 104.59 -36.94 -58.16
N ASN A 333 104.82 -35.75 -57.62
CA ASN A 333 105.77 -34.76 -58.17
C ASN A 333 107.22 -34.93 -57.65
N ASP A 334 107.43 -35.65 -56.56
CA ASP A 334 108.74 -35.92 -55.96
C ASP A 334 108.82 -37.38 -55.47
N PRO A 335 108.83 -38.34 -56.41
CA PRO A 335 108.81 -39.76 -56.08
C PRO A 335 110.10 -40.18 -55.39
N PHE A 336 110.02 -41.23 -54.57
CA PHE A 336 111.22 -41.81 -53.96
C PHE A 336 112.17 -42.33 -55.06
N LYS A 337 113.45 -41.95 -54.97
CA LYS A 337 114.55 -42.37 -55.84
C LYS A 337 115.57 -43.11 -54.99
N VAL A 338 115.89 -44.35 -55.38
CA VAL A 338 116.83 -45.22 -54.66
C VAL A 338 118.02 -45.53 -55.56
N ASN A 339 119.24 -45.26 -55.09
CA ASN A 339 120.49 -45.62 -55.78
C ASN A 339 121.30 -46.61 -54.93
N VAL A 340 122.07 -47.48 -55.58
CA VAL A 340 123.00 -48.43 -54.94
C VAL A 340 124.44 -47.97 -55.21
N VAL A 341 125.29 -47.92 -54.18
CA VAL A 341 126.71 -47.57 -54.32
C VAL A 341 127.52 -48.85 -54.52
N THR A 342 128.10 -49.08 -55.71
CA THR A 342 128.99 -50.23 -55.98
C THR A 342 130.45 -49.80 -55.96
N SER A 343 131.26 -50.42 -55.10
CA SER A 343 132.72 -50.27 -55.06
C SER A 343 133.37 -51.20 -56.09
N ASP A 344 133.98 -50.59 -57.11
CA ASP A 344 135.00 -51.09 -58.05
C ASP A 344 134.83 -52.49 -58.67
N SER A 345 134.52 -52.45 -59.97
CA SER A 345 134.91 -53.46 -60.96
C SER A 345 136.43 -53.65 -60.94
N VAL A 346 136.89 -54.82 -60.49
CA VAL A 346 138.22 -55.35 -60.82
C VAL A 346 137.99 -56.63 -61.60
N ASP A 347 137.96 -56.48 -62.91
CA ASP A 347 137.99 -57.56 -63.87
C ASP A 347 139.37 -58.24 -63.80
N GLY A 348 139.37 -59.54 -63.51
CA GLY A 348 140.54 -60.40 -63.41
C GLY A 348 140.30 -61.79 -63.98
N ASP A 349 139.24 -61.99 -64.77
CA ASP A 349 139.02 -63.21 -65.52
C ASP A 349 138.51 -62.87 -66.93
N ALA A 350 139.46 -62.83 -67.86
CA ALA A 350 139.22 -62.60 -69.27
C ALA A 350 138.48 -63.80 -69.87
N ASN A 351 137.16 -63.85 -69.74
CA ASN A 351 136.25 -64.47 -70.70
C ASN A 351 134.78 -64.13 -70.42
N ALA A 352 134.33 -63.09 -71.15
CA ALA A 352 132.98 -62.96 -71.72
C ALA A 352 131.82 -62.55 -70.79
N PRO A 353 130.72 -62.03 -71.37
CA PRO A 353 130.65 -60.93 -72.33
C PRO A 353 129.68 -59.83 -71.86
N VAL A 354 129.94 -58.63 -72.37
CA VAL A 354 129.01 -57.49 -72.46
C VAL A 354 127.63 -57.89 -72.98
N ASN A 355 126.57 -57.28 -72.42
CA ASN A 355 125.69 -56.31 -73.08
C ASN A 355 124.24 -56.38 -72.55
N GLY A 356 123.56 -55.22 -72.45
CA GLY A 356 122.11 -55.19 -72.28
C GLY A 356 121.54 -53.93 -71.65
N THR A 357 121.49 -52.84 -72.43
CA THR A 357 120.55 -51.72 -72.22
C THR A 357 119.09 -52.16 -72.26
N ALA A 358 118.29 -51.66 -71.31
CA ALA A 358 116.92 -51.17 -71.51
C ALA A 358 116.57 -50.18 -70.39
#